data_AF-A0A445AFI6-F1
#
_entry.id   AF-A0A445AFI6-F1
#
_cell.length_a   1.000
_cell.length_b   1.000
_cell.length_c   1.000
_cell.angle_alpha   90.00
_cell.angle_beta   90.00
_cell.angle_gamma   90.00
#
_symmetry.space_group_name_H-M   'P 1'
#
loop_
_entity.id
_entity.type
_entity.pdbx_description
1 polymer ?
#
loop_
_entity_poly.entity_id
_entity_poly.type
_entity_poly.pdbx_seq_one_letter_code
_entity_poly.pdbx_strand_id
1 'polypeptide(L)'
;MRCISLRRSGKAHYDMLSVVGDSPLHDLEMSASNKLTKEIFFIFSPMLFRTCTLKVQTHTSSQTCDIYTLSWSVNARKEWQVCRYCDSNIFKCSCLRMESLGIPCDYIVAVLIHVELSDIPNNLVLDRWSKNARSKVRAFVEKALFCWDSTITLDAE
;
A
#
# COMPACT_ATOMS: atom_id res chain seq x y z
N MET A 1 -16.57 -3.01 28.46
CA MET A 1 -17.07 -1.73 27.90
C MET A 1 -15.93 -0.87 27.36
N ARG A 2 -15.54 -1.00 26.09
CA ARG A 2 -14.66 -0.02 25.41
C ARG A 2 -14.98 0.06 23.90
N CYS A 3 -16.23 0.36 23.57
CA CYS A 3 -16.68 0.49 22.16
C CYS A 3 -17.19 1.90 21.80
N ILE A 4 -16.96 2.91 22.65
CA ILE A 4 -17.52 4.26 22.45
C ILE A 4 -16.44 5.28 22.07
N SER A 5 -15.18 5.07 22.47
CA SER A 5 -14.08 6.02 22.21
C SER A 5 -13.66 6.09 20.74
N LEU A 6 -13.93 5.05 19.93
CA LEU A 6 -13.59 5.03 18.51
C LEU A 6 -14.53 5.91 17.66
N ARG A 7 -15.75 6.20 18.13
CA ARG A 7 -16.71 7.04 17.38
C ARG A 7 -16.52 8.53 17.60
N ARG A 8 -16.05 8.96 18.77
CA ARG A 8 -15.83 10.39 19.05
C ARG A 8 -14.59 10.97 18.36
N SER A 9 -13.58 10.14 18.09
CA SER A 9 -12.42 10.56 17.28
C SER A 9 -12.77 10.74 15.80
N GLY A 10 -13.84 10.10 15.31
CA GLY A 10 -14.22 10.15 13.90
C GLY A 10 -14.85 11.48 13.47
N LYS A 11 -15.61 12.17 14.34
CA LYS A 11 -16.35 13.38 13.94
C LYS A 11 -15.47 14.63 13.88
N ALA A 12 -14.48 14.76 14.75
CA ALA A 12 -13.46 15.81 14.64
C ALA A 12 -12.43 15.55 13.50
N HIS A 13 -12.41 14.32 12.94
CA HIS A 13 -11.47 13.90 11.90
C HIS A 13 -11.88 14.34 10.49
N TYR A 14 -13.19 14.35 10.20
CA TYR A 14 -13.71 14.81 8.91
C TYR A 14 -13.58 16.33 8.74
N ASP A 15 -13.66 17.09 9.84
CA ASP A 15 -13.60 18.56 9.79
C ASP A 15 -12.19 19.09 9.45
N MET A 16 -11.12 18.31 9.70
CA MET A 16 -9.75 18.66 9.31
C MET A 16 -9.46 18.37 7.81
N LEU A 17 -10.17 17.43 7.19
CA LEU A 17 -10.06 17.13 5.75
C LEU A 17 -10.91 18.04 4.86
N SER A 18 -11.79 18.87 5.44
CA SER A 18 -12.70 19.73 4.69
C SER A 18 -12.04 20.91 3.95
N VAL A 19 -10.72 21.13 4.11
CA VAL A 19 -10.05 22.34 3.59
C VAL A 19 -9.27 22.10 2.30
N VAL A 20 -9.05 20.86 1.84
CA VAL A 20 -8.26 20.62 0.62
C VAL A 20 -8.95 19.61 -0.28
N GLY A 21 -9.67 20.12 -1.28
CA GLY A 21 -9.94 19.37 -2.50
C GLY A 21 -8.62 18.98 -3.18
N ASP A 22 -8.58 17.76 -3.73
CA ASP A 22 -7.48 17.20 -4.53
C ASP A 22 -6.12 17.09 -3.81
N SER A 23 -6.08 16.50 -2.61
CA SER A 23 -4.81 16.09 -1.99
C SER A 23 -4.43 14.66 -2.41
N PRO A 24 -3.15 14.37 -2.74
CA PRO A 24 -2.66 13.02 -3.06
C PRO A 24 -3.01 11.95 -2.02
N LEU A 25 -3.29 12.37 -0.78
CA LEU A 25 -3.75 11.51 0.31
C LEU A 25 -5.16 10.93 0.04
N HIS A 26 -6.09 11.74 -0.46
CA HIS A 26 -7.46 11.29 -0.75
C HIS A 26 -7.49 10.31 -1.92
N ASP A 27 -6.73 10.60 -2.98
CA ASP A 27 -6.62 9.70 -4.13
C ASP A 27 -6.01 8.35 -3.73
N LEU A 28 -4.95 8.39 -2.91
CA LEU A 28 -4.30 7.19 -2.42
C LEU A 28 -5.23 6.37 -1.50
N GLU A 29 -6.02 7.05 -0.65
CA GLU A 29 -7.06 6.40 0.16
C GLU A 29 -8.09 5.70 -0.72
N MET A 30 -8.61 6.40 -1.73
CA MET A 30 -9.60 5.86 -2.66
C MET A 30 -9.03 4.66 -3.42
N SER A 31 -7.82 4.79 -3.97
CA SER A 31 -7.09 3.71 -4.64
C SER A 31 -6.92 2.49 -3.73
N ALA A 32 -6.41 2.68 -2.51
CA ALA A 32 -6.22 1.61 -1.55
C ALA A 32 -7.54 0.93 -1.19
N SER A 33 -8.62 1.69 -0.98
CA SER A 33 -9.95 1.18 -0.68
C SER A 33 -10.51 0.32 -1.81
N ASN A 34 -10.15 0.63 -3.06
CA ASN A 34 -10.59 -0.10 -4.25
C ASN A 34 -9.81 -1.41 -4.42
N LYS A 35 -8.50 -1.42 -4.15
CA LYS A 35 -7.64 -2.59 -4.38
C LYS A 35 -7.59 -3.58 -3.21
N LEU A 36 -7.62 -3.10 -1.97
CA LEU A 36 -7.49 -3.92 -0.76
C LEU A 36 -8.84 -4.47 -0.29
N THR A 37 -8.84 -5.66 0.32
CA THR A 37 -10.03 -6.13 1.04
C THR A 37 -10.39 -5.17 2.18
N LYS A 38 -11.67 -5.15 2.58
CA LYS A 38 -12.18 -4.23 3.60
C LYS A 38 -11.39 -4.29 4.90
N GLU A 39 -11.06 -5.49 5.38
CA GLU A 39 -10.29 -5.70 6.62
C GLU A 39 -8.87 -5.17 6.51
N ILE A 40 -8.19 -5.43 5.38
CA ILE A 40 -6.82 -4.94 5.18
C ILE A 40 -6.81 -3.43 5.02
N PHE A 41 -7.80 -2.85 4.34
CA PHE A 41 -7.96 -1.40 4.26
C PHE A 41 -8.10 -0.76 5.64
N PHE A 42 -8.86 -1.37 6.57
CA PHE A 42 -8.95 -0.86 7.95
C PHE A 42 -7.62 -0.88 8.70
N ILE A 43 -6.74 -1.85 8.40
CA ILE A 43 -5.39 -1.89 8.97
C ILE A 43 -4.49 -0.83 8.33
N PHE A 44 -4.65 -0.59 7.03
CA PHE A 44 -3.86 0.37 6.24
C PHE A 44 -4.24 1.83 6.50
N SER A 45 -5.54 2.15 6.58
CA SER A 45 -6.07 3.53 6.68
C SER A 45 -5.39 4.39 7.76
N PRO A 46 -5.10 3.90 8.99
CA PRO A 46 -4.35 4.66 10.00
C PRO A 46 -2.97 5.16 9.55
N MET A 47 -2.34 4.51 8.57
CA MET A 47 -1.02 4.88 8.06
C MET A 47 -1.09 6.16 7.25
N LEU A 48 -2.17 6.38 6.49
CA LEU A 48 -2.41 7.60 5.72
C LEU A 48 -2.42 8.83 6.63
N PHE A 49 -3.08 8.75 7.78
CA PHE A 49 -3.14 9.88 8.71
C PHE A 49 -1.82 10.12 9.47
N ARG A 50 -1.05 9.07 9.73
CA ARG A 50 0.25 9.20 10.40
C ARG A 50 1.27 9.94 9.57
N THR A 51 1.16 9.90 8.24
CA THR A 51 2.08 10.59 7.34
C THR A 51 2.08 12.10 7.54
N CYS A 52 0.97 12.70 7.98
CA CYS A 52 0.87 14.13 8.30
C CYS A 52 1.88 14.60 9.37
N THR A 53 2.43 13.67 10.14
CA THR A 53 3.43 13.94 11.19
C THR A 53 4.84 13.50 10.81
N LEU A 54 5.01 12.84 9.65
CA LEU A 54 6.30 12.46 9.10
C LEU A 54 6.82 13.56 8.16
N LYS A 55 8.15 13.73 8.13
CA LYS A 55 8.83 14.62 7.19
C LYS A 55 9.91 13.85 6.46
N VAL A 56 9.97 14.04 5.15
CA VAL A 56 11.12 13.62 4.34
C VAL A 56 12.23 14.64 4.58
N GLN A 57 13.33 14.18 5.17
CA GLN A 57 14.49 15.01 5.53
C GLN A 57 15.47 15.10 4.37
N THR A 58 15.77 13.96 3.75
CA THR A 58 16.71 13.87 2.64
C THR A 58 16.18 12.94 1.56
N HIS A 59 16.55 13.24 0.33
CA HIS A 59 16.29 12.43 -0.85
C HIS A 59 17.62 12.29 -1.60
N THR A 60 18.07 11.05 -1.79
CA THR A 60 19.25 10.71 -2.57
C THR A 60 18.82 9.83 -3.74
N SER A 61 19.00 10.33 -4.95
CA SER A 61 18.66 9.60 -6.17
C SER A 61 19.92 8.99 -6.80
N SER A 62 19.79 7.76 -7.29
CA SER A 62 20.80 7.01 -8.02
C SER A 62 20.19 6.43 -9.29
N GLN A 63 21.01 5.88 -10.19
CA GLN A 63 20.51 5.29 -11.45
C GLN A 63 19.53 4.11 -11.22
N THR A 64 19.66 3.41 -10.10
CA THR A 64 18.89 2.18 -9.82
C THR A 64 17.80 2.37 -8.77
N CYS A 65 17.93 3.36 -7.90
CA CYS A 65 16.98 3.59 -6.82
C CYS A 65 17.02 5.01 -6.24
N ASP A 66 15.90 5.40 -5.65
CA ASP A 66 15.74 6.61 -4.85
C ASP A 66 15.64 6.23 -3.37
N ILE A 67 16.45 6.87 -2.53
CA ILE A 67 16.47 6.67 -1.08
C ILE A 67 15.92 7.92 -0.40
N TYR A 68 14.86 7.74 0.37
CA TYR A 68 14.22 8.78 1.17
C TYR A 68 14.49 8.51 2.65
N THR A 69 15.00 9.52 3.36
CA THR A 69 15.16 9.46 4.82
C THR A 69 14.05 10.26 5.47
N LEU A 70 13.30 9.61 6.37
CA LEU A 70 12.14 10.18 7.04
C LEU A 70 12.36 10.22 8.55
N SER A 71 11.83 11.26 9.20
CA SER A 71 11.73 11.32 10.65
C SER A 71 10.40 11.92 11.10
N TRP A 72 10.02 11.67 12.34
CA TRP A 72 8.83 12.29 12.92
C TRP A 72 9.12 13.76 13.18
N SER A 73 8.15 14.61 12.86
CA SER A 73 8.24 16.06 13.08
C SER A 73 8.55 16.44 14.53
N VAL A 74 8.10 15.61 15.48
CA VAL A 74 8.27 15.83 16.93
C VAL A 74 9.56 15.19 17.47
N ASN A 75 10.18 14.26 16.73
CA ASN A 75 11.37 13.55 17.19
C ASN A 75 12.29 13.17 16.03
N ALA A 76 13.22 14.08 15.71
CA ALA A 76 14.22 13.89 14.66
C ALA A 76 15.40 12.97 15.06
N ARG A 77 15.43 12.45 16.30
CA ARG A 77 16.55 11.59 16.74
C ARG A 77 16.56 10.20 16.11
N LYS A 78 15.43 9.78 15.53
CA LYS A 78 15.29 8.49 14.86
C LYS A 78 14.84 8.70 13.43
N GLU A 79 15.52 8.02 12.53
CA GLU A 79 15.29 8.10 11.11
C GLU A 79 14.95 6.71 10.55
N TRP A 80 14.15 6.71 9.49
CA TRP A 80 13.81 5.54 8.71
C TRP A 80 14.13 5.80 7.25
N GLN A 81 14.48 4.74 6.54
CA GLN A 81 14.82 4.81 5.13
C GLN A 81 13.79 4.05 4.32
N VAL A 82 13.36 4.66 3.23
CA VAL A 82 12.53 4.02 2.20
C VAL A 82 13.31 4.08 0.90
N CYS A 83 13.55 2.92 0.31
CA CYS A 83 14.20 2.76 -0.97
C CYS A 83 13.14 2.40 -2.01
N ARG A 84 13.07 3.18 -3.09
CA ARG A 84 12.24 2.92 -4.27
C ARG A 84 13.15 2.50 -5.43
N TYR A 85 12.99 1.30 -5.93
CA TYR A 85 13.74 0.81 -7.10
C TYR A 85 13.09 1.30 -8.39
N CYS A 86 13.84 1.99 -9.25
CA CYS A 86 13.31 2.68 -10.42
C CYS A 86 12.64 1.71 -11.42
N ASP A 87 13.30 0.58 -11.71
CA ASP A 87 12.86 -0.34 -12.78
C ASP A 87 11.62 -1.16 -12.43
N SER A 88 11.43 -1.42 -11.13
CA SER A 88 10.38 -2.34 -10.64
C SER A 88 9.32 -1.64 -9.81
N ASN A 89 9.49 -0.34 -9.54
CA ASN A 89 8.75 0.43 -8.56
C ASN A 89 8.68 -0.24 -7.18
N ILE A 90 9.58 -1.17 -6.84
CA ILE A 90 9.57 -1.87 -5.55
C ILE A 90 9.94 -0.88 -4.45
N PHE A 91 9.19 -0.91 -3.35
CA PHE A 91 9.49 -0.14 -2.15
C PHE A 91 9.99 -1.06 -1.05
N LYS A 92 11.14 -0.73 -0.46
CA LYS A 92 11.66 -1.36 0.75
C LYS A 92 11.78 -0.33 1.85
N CYS A 93 11.39 -0.69 3.07
CA CYS A 93 11.50 0.20 4.22
C CYS A 93 12.36 -0.44 5.30
N SER A 94 13.22 0.35 5.95
CA SER A 94 14.02 -0.11 7.09
C SER A 94 13.19 -0.60 8.28
N CYS A 95 11.89 -0.31 8.33
CA CYS A 95 10.99 -0.83 9.35
C CYS A 95 10.52 -2.27 9.10
N LEU A 96 10.78 -2.84 7.92
CA LEU A 96 10.46 -4.22 7.52
C LEU A 96 8.98 -4.63 7.62
N ARG A 97 8.06 -3.66 7.67
CA ARG A 97 6.62 -3.93 7.84
C ARG A 97 6.00 -4.56 6.59
N MET A 98 6.45 -4.12 5.42
CA MET A 98 5.97 -4.68 4.15
C MET A 98 6.44 -6.13 4.00
N GLU A 99 7.67 -6.42 4.38
CA GLU A 99 8.29 -7.74 4.31
C GLU A 99 7.64 -8.72 5.30
N SER A 100 7.30 -8.25 6.51
CA SER A 100 6.70 -9.08 7.57
C SER A 100 5.19 -9.26 7.43
N LEU A 101 4.44 -8.19 7.18
CA LEU A 101 2.96 -8.22 7.14
C LEU A 101 2.41 -8.20 5.72
N GLY A 102 3.17 -7.71 4.76
CA GLY A 102 2.69 -7.47 3.41
C GLY A 102 1.77 -6.25 3.29
N ILE A 103 1.81 -5.35 4.27
CA ILE A 103 1.03 -4.12 4.28
C ILE A 103 2.04 -2.97 4.34
N PRO A 104 1.90 -1.92 3.50
CA PRO A 104 2.78 -0.77 3.54
C PRO A 104 2.88 -0.18 4.96
N CYS A 105 3.95 0.54 5.27
CA CYS A 105 4.03 1.33 6.50
C CYS A 105 3.73 2.80 6.21
N ASP A 106 3.48 3.56 7.27
CA ASP A 106 3.39 5.01 7.25
C ASP A 106 4.59 5.69 6.58
N TYR A 107 5.81 5.15 6.71
CA TYR A 107 6.98 5.67 6.00
C TYR A 107 6.89 5.51 4.47
N ILE A 108 6.44 4.33 3.98
CA ILE A 108 6.22 4.11 2.54
C ILE A 108 5.12 5.04 2.04
N VAL A 109 4.00 5.12 2.76
CA VAL A 109 2.87 5.99 2.40
C VAL A 109 3.30 7.46 2.35
N ALA A 110 4.16 7.91 3.27
CA ALA A 110 4.69 9.27 3.26
C ALA A 110 5.54 9.53 2.00
N VAL A 111 6.31 8.55 1.54
CA VAL A 111 7.02 8.66 0.25
C VAL A 111 6.05 8.70 -0.92
N LEU A 112 5.00 7.87 -0.95
CA LEU A 112 3.99 7.91 -2.02
C LEU A 112 3.35 9.29 -2.15
N ILE A 113 3.03 9.93 -1.02
CA ILE A 113 2.49 11.30 -0.99
C ILE A 113 3.55 12.31 -1.42
N HIS A 114 4.79 12.18 -0.96
CA HIS A 114 5.90 13.07 -1.32
C HIS A 114 6.22 13.05 -2.82
N VAL A 115 6.07 11.89 -3.47
CA VAL A 115 6.24 11.74 -4.92
C VAL A 115 4.93 11.92 -5.70
N GLU A 116 3.87 12.40 -5.03
CA GLU A 116 2.56 12.74 -5.63
C GLU A 116 1.90 11.59 -6.40
N LEU A 117 2.02 10.36 -5.91
CA LEU A 117 1.31 9.22 -6.49
C LEU A 117 -0.15 9.17 -6.03
N SER A 118 -1.07 9.33 -6.98
CA SER A 118 -2.52 9.19 -6.76
C SER A 118 -2.99 7.73 -6.62
N ASP A 119 -2.19 6.75 -7.03
CA ASP A 119 -2.57 5.34 -7.02
C ASP A 119 -1.56 4.50 -6.21
N ILE A 120 -2.05 3.57 -5.41
CA ILE A 120 -1.18 2.65 -4.67
C ILE A 120 -0.50 1.69 -5.67
N PRO A 121 0.84 1.66 -5.75
CA PRO A 121 1.55 0.77 -6.65
C PRO A 121 1.13 -0.69 -6.48
N ASN A 122 0.97 -1.42 -7.59
CA ASN A 122 0.51 -2.81 -7.54
C ASN A 122 1.45 -3.73 -6.74
N ASN A 123 2.76 -3.43 -6.70
CA ASN A 123 3.72 -4.18 -5.90
C ASN A 123 3.53 -4.00 -4.37
N LEU A 124 2.79 -2.97 -3.94
CA LEU A 124 2.39 -2.76 -2.55
C LEU A 124 1.07 -3.44 -2.21
N VAL A 125 0.41 -4.07 -3.18
CA VAL A 125 -0.85 -4.82 -3.01
C VAL A 125 -0.59 -6.29 -3.26
N LEU A 126 -0.30 -7.04 -2.19
CA LEU A 126 -0.12 -8.49 -2.30
C LEU A 126 -1.44 -9.19 -2.68
N ASP A 127 -1.34 -10.27 -3.46
CA ASP A 127 -2.50 -11.03 -3.94
C ASP A 127 -3.43 -11.48 -2.82
N ARG A 128 -2.86 -11.98 -1.71
CA ARG A 128 -3.65 -12.40 -0.53
C ARG A 128 -4.49 -11.28 0.09
N TRP A 129 -4.10 -10.02 -0.11
CA TRP A 129 -4.73 -8.82 0.44
C TRP A 129 -5.58 -8.07 -0.59
N SER A 130 -5.54 -8.48 -1.85
CA SER A 130 -6.31 -7.88 -2.93
C SER A 130 -7.77 -8.37 -2.92
N LYS A 131 -8.71 -7.48 -3.26
CA LYS A 131 -10.10 -7.90 -3.54
C LYS A 131 -10.20 -8.91 -4.68
N ASN A 132 -9.25 -8.86 -5.61
CA ASN A 132 -9.25 -9.72 -6.80
C ASN A 132 -8.58 -11.07 -6.57
N ALA A 133 -8.17 -11.40 -5.35
CA ALA A 133 -7.51 -12.66 -5.01
C ALA A 133 -8.24 -13.88 -5.56
N ARG A 134 -9.56 -13.95 -5.34
CA ARG A 134 -10.41 -15.07 -5.79
C ARG A 134 -10.49 -15.16 -7.30
N SER A 135 -10.64 -14.02 -7.98
CA SER A 135 -10.72 -13.96 -9.44
C SER A 135 -9.41 -14.44 -10.09
N LYS A 136 -8.25 -14.10 -9.50
CA LYS A 136 -6.95 -14.58 -9.97
C LYS A 136 -6.81 -16.09 -9.84
N VAL A 137 -7.23 -16.66 -8.71
CA VAL A 137 -7.24 -18.13 -8.51
C VAL A 137 -8.16 -18.79 -9.52
N ARG A 138 -9.37 -18.27 -9.73
CA ARG A 138 -10.31 -18.80 -10.72
C ARG A 138 -9.74 -18.78 -12.14
N ALA A 139 -9.15 -17.67 -12.56
CA ALA A 139 -8.52 -17.55 -13.87
C ALA A 139 -7.35 -18.53 -14.05
N PHE A 140 -6.55 -18.75 -13.00
CA PHE A 140 -5.49 -19.76 -13.01
C PHE A 140 -6.07 -21.18 -13.17
N VAL A 141 -7.11 -21.52 -12.41
CA VAL A 141 -7.77 -22.83 -12.48
C VAL A 141 -8.42 -23.05 -13.84
N GLU A 142 -9.16 -22.07 -14.39
CA GLU A 142 -9.76 -22.17 -15.71
C GLU A 142 -8.69 -22.37 -16.79
N LYS A 143 -7.59 -21.61 -16.75
CA LYS A 143 -6.46 -21.78 -17.68
C LYS A 143 -5.80 -23.16 -17.55
N ALA A 144 -5.66 -23.67 -16.33
CA ALA A 144 -5.14 -25.01 -16.09
C ALA A 144 -6.13 -26.11 -16.54
N LEU A 145 -7.44 -25.84 -16.44
CA LEU A 145 -8.50 -26.74 -16.88
C LEU A 145 -8.41 -26.96 -18.41
N PHE A 146 -8.15 -25.90 -19.17
CA PHE A 146 -7.93 -26.02 -20.61
C PHE A 146 -6.67 -26.83 -20.99
N CYS A 147 -5.67 -26.92 -20.11
CA CYS A 147 -4.42 -27.62 -20.41
C CYS A 147 -4.48 -29.14 -20.19
N TRP A 148 -5.36 -29.67 -19.32
CA TRP A 148 -5.46 -31.14 -19.13
C TRP A 148 -6.36 -31.81 -20.16
N ASP A 149 -7.37 -31.10 -20.66
CA ASP A 149 -8.26 -31.58 -21.72
C ASP A 149 -7.52 -31.78 -23.06
N SER A 150 -6.38 -31.10 -23.25
CA SER A 150 -5.56 -31.20 -24.46
C SER A 150 -4.73 -32.50 -24.55
N THR A 151 -4.69 -33.32 -23.50
CA THR A 151 -3.87 -34.55 -23.45
C THR A 151 -4.68 -35.83 -23.72
N ILE A 152 -6.00 -35.74 -23.93
CA ILE A 152 -6.88 -36.91 -24.13
C ILE A 152 -7.30 -37.01 -25.60
N THR A 153 -6.38 -37.13 -26.56
CA THR A 153 -6.72 -37.55 -27.95
C THR A 153 -5.53 -38.16 -28.72
N LEU A 154 -4.70 -39.02 -28.11
CA LEU A 154 -3.80 -39.96 -28.79
C LEU A 154 -3.59 -41.09 -27.75
N ASP A 155 -4.02 -42.35 -27.87
CA ASP A 155 -4.08 -43.27 -29.01
C ASP A 155 -5.22 -44.28 -28.80
N ALA A 156 -6.08 -44.45 -29.80
CA ALA A 156 -6.97 -45.60 -29.92
C ALA A 156 -7.26 -45.85 -31.40
N GLU A 157 -6.25 -46.28 -32.15
CA GLU A 157 -6.42 -47.11 -33.35
C GLU A 157 -5.14 -47.91 -33.66
#